data_AF-A0AAV7VT29-F1
#
_entry.id   AF-A0AAV7VT29-F1
#
_cell.length_a   1.000
_cell.length_b   1.000
_cell.length_c   1.000
_cell.angle_alpha   90.00
_cell.angle_beta   90.00
_cell.angle_gamma   90.00
#
_symmetry.space_group_name_H-M   'P 1'
#
loop_
_entity.id
_entity.type
_entity.pdbx_description
1 polymer ?
#
loop_
_entity_poly.entity_id
_entity_poly.type
_entity_poly.pdbx_seq_one_letter_code
_entity_poly.pdbx_strand_id
1 'polypeptide(L)'
;MFRHAQNTELVAIAGNHDIGFHYDMNKYKLKRFENVFNFKYGKLISREGINFVLVNSVTLEGDGCSICKSAEAALHELSLILNCSRKHNPKGATTECKKAANVPPSAPIFLQHYPLYRRSDSDCSGEDSATPEEKNIPFKEKYDVLSQEASQKFVNLGQILNIGFGGSPAMLDGSMSCA
;
A
#
# COMPACT_ATOMS: atom_id res chain seq x y z
N MET A 1 -2.86 11.12 20.87
CA MET A 1 -3.66 10.94 19.65
C MET A 1 -3.65 12.28 18.91
N PHE A 2 -3.44 12.29 17.59
CA PHE A 2 -3.27 13.53 16.83
C PHE A 2 -4.51 14.42 16.98
N ARG A 3 -4.33 15.67 17.44
CA ARG A 3 -5.45 16.61 17.64
C ARG A 3 -5.86 17.15 16.27
N HIS A 4 -7.12 16.96 15.91
CA HIS A 4 -7.71 17.48 14.68
C HIS A 4 -9.11 18.04 14.97
N ALA A 5 -9.67 18.82 14.05
CA ALA A 5 -11.02 19.34 14.19
C ALA A 5 -12.06 18.19 14.13
N GLN A 6 -13.23 18.40 14.73
CA GLN A 6 -14.29 17.37 14.78
C GLN A 6 -14.82 16.99 13.39
N ASN A 7 -14.69 17.88 12.41
CA ASN A 7 -15.08 17.64 11.01
C ASN A 7 -13.93 17.09 10.14
N THR A 8 -12.79 16.74 10.73
CA THR A 8 -11.66 16.13 10.03
C THR A 8 -11.66 14.64 10.27
N GLU A 9 -11.68 13.85 9.19
CA GLU A 9 -11.44 12.42 9.27
C GLU A 9 -9.93 12.15 9.38
N LEU A 10 -9.55 11.37 10.39
CA LEU A 10 -8.19 10.85 10.53
C LEU A 10 -8.13 9.42 9.99
N VAL A 11 -7.30 9.22 8.97
CA VAL A 11 -6.96 7.89 8.45
C VAL A 11 -5.48 7.63 8.72
N ALA A 12 -5.16 6.52 9.37
CA ALA A 12 -3.79 6.15 9.72
C ALA A 12 -3.39 4.83 9.07
N ILE A 13 -2.14 4.78 8.60
CA ILE A 13 -1.45 3.57 8.16
C ILE A 13 -0.37 3.21 9.19
N ALA A 14 -0.08 1.92 9.34
CA ALA A 14 0.92 1.45 10.28
C ALA A 14 2.31 1.55 9.68
N GLY A 15 3.24 2.18 10.40
CA GLY A 15 4.67 2.12 10.13
C GLY A 15 5.43 1.19 11.06
N ASN A 16 6.70 0.96 10.76
CA ASN A 16 7.58 0.13 11.59
C ASN A 16 7.74 0.68 13.02
N HIS A 17 7.62 2.00 13.22
CA HIS A 17 7.63 2.60 14.56
C HIS A 17 6.36 2.34 15.38
N ASP A 18 5.24 2.00 14.73
CA ASP A 18 3.98 1.73 15.41
C ASP A 18 3.85 0.26 15.82
N ILE A 19 4.30 -0.65 14.94
CA ILE A 19 4.09 -2.10 15.08
C ILE A 19 5.39 -2.92 15.11
N GLY A 20 6.55 -2.28 15.03
CA GLY A 20 7.87 -2.92 14.94
C GLY A 20 8.31 -3.17 13.49
N PHE A 21 9.61 -3.39 13.28
CA PHE A 21 10.10 -4.03 12.06
C PHE A 21 9.50 -5.43 11.90
N HIS A 22 9.62 -6.03 10.72
CA HIS A 22 8.95 -7.29 10.40
C HIS A 22 9.12 -8.39 11.47
N TYR A 23 10.36 -8.63 11.93
CA TYR A 23 10.65 -9.67 12.92
C TYR A 23 10.34 -9.27 14.37
N ASP A 24 10.17 -7.97 14.65
CA ASP A 24 9.74 -7.47 15.97
C ASP A 24 8.22 -7.30 16.07
N MET A 25 7.53 -7.35 14.92
CA MET A 25 6.08 -7.28 14.83
C MET A 25 5.46 -8.55 15.40
N ASN A 26 4.33 -8.40 16.08
CA ASN A 26 3.56 -9.52 16.57
C ASN A 26 2.05 -9.24 16.57
N LYS A 27 1.26 -10.29 16.83
CA LYS A 27 -0.21 -10.21 16.85
C LYS A 27 -0.75 -9.19 17.85
N TYR A 28 -0.08 -9.00 18.99
CA TYR A 28 -0.49 -8.04 20.00
C TYR A 28 -0.33 -6.60 19.50
N LYS A 29 0.84 -6.25 18.93
CA LYS A 29 1.10 -4.91 18.37
C LYS A 29 0.12 -4.59 17.23
N LEU A 30 -0.10 -5.54 16.32
CA LEU A 30 -1.09 -5.41 15.25
C LEU A 30 -2.51 -5.21 15.81
N LYS A 31 -2.90 -6.00 16.82
CA LYS A 31 -4.24 -5.89 17.40
C LYS A 31 -4.46 -4.57 18.12
N ARG A 32 -3.43 -4.07 18.82
CA ARG A 32 -3.47 -2.75 19.46
C ARG A 32 -3.66 -1.63 18.42
N PHE A 33 -2.92 -1.68 17.30
CA PHE A 33 -3.09 -0.70 16.22
C PHE A 33 -4.49 -0.79 15.59
N GLU A 34 -4.94 -2.01 15.29
CA GLU A 34 -6.27 -2.29 14.73
C GLU A 34 -7.40 -1.76 15.63
N ASN A 35 -7.30 -1.92 16.95
CA ASN A 35 -8.32 -1.48 17.88
C ASN A 35 -8.50 0.05 17.90
N VAL A 36 -7.47 0.82 17.53
CA VAL A 36 -7.51 2.29 17.51
C VAL A 36 -7.90 2.83 16.13
N PHE A 37 -7.32 2.27 15.07
CA PHE A 37 -7.43 2.82 13.71
C PHE A 37 -8.32 1.99 12.77
N ASN A 38 -8.86 0.86 13.25
CA ASN A 38 -9.66 -0.07 12.46
C ASN A 38 -8.93 -0.47 11.15
N PHE A 39 -7.63 -0.76 11.26
CA PHE A 39 -6.75 -1.10 10.16
C PHE A 39 -5.71 -2.13 10.63
N LYS A 40 -5.49 -3.18 9.84
CA LYS A 40 -4.56 -4.26 10.19
C LYS A 40 -3.63 -4.67 9.06
N TYR A 41 -4.18 -5.08 7.91
CA TYR A 41 -3.39 -5.58 6.77
C TYR A 41 -3.60 -4.75 5.50
N GLY A 42 -4.84 -4.74 5.01
CA GLY A 42 -5.28 -3.95 3.86
C GLY A 42 -6.70 -3.45 4.12
N LYS A 43 -7.02 -2.23 3.69
CA LYS A 43 -8.37 -1.66 3.86
C LYS A 43 -8.72 -0.72 2.73
N LEU A 44 -9.93 -0.85 2.20
CA LEU A 44 -10.52 0.10 1.26
C LEU A 44 -11.34 1.15 1.99
N ILE A 45 -11.10 2.42 1.67
CA ILE A 45 -11.91 3.57 2.08
C ILE A 45 -12.33 4.32 0.81
N SER A 46 -13.59 4.68 0.71
CA SER A 46 -14.10 5.48 -0.41
C SER A 46 -14.64 6.82 0.08
N ARG A 47 -14.18 7.93 -0.50
CA ARG A 47 -14.62 9.30 -0.17
C ARG A 47 -14.79 10.10 -1.44
N GLU A 48 -15.91 10.79 -1.58
CA GLU A 48 -16.17 11.68 -2.72
C GLU A 48 -15.88 11.03 -4.09
N GLY A 49 -16.26 9.74 -4.26
CA GLY A 49 -16.03 8.99 -5.49
C GLY A 49 -14.59 8.47 -5.68
N ILE A 50 -13.66 8.75 -4.76
CA ILE A 50 -12.27 8.31 -4.80
C ILE A 50 -12.09 7.11 -3.89
N ASN A 51 -11.40 6.08 -4.41
CA ASN A 51 -11.01 4.90 -3.65
C ASN A 51 -9.60 5.07 -3.09
N PHE A 52 -9.40 4.69 -1.83
CA PHE A 52 -8.11 4.64 -1.14
C PHE A 52 -7.88 3.23 -0.62
N VAL A 53 -6.75 2.63 -0.96
CA VAL A 53 -6.33 1.34 -0.40
C VAL A 53 -5.17 1.57 0.55
N LEU A 54 -5.46 1.42 1.83
CA LEU A 54 -4.47 1.42 2.91
C LEU A 54 -3.76 0.08 2.94
N VAL A 55 -2.43 0.09 3.02
CA VAL A 55 -1.59 -1.11 2.95
C VAL A 55 -0.58 -1.11 4.09
N ASN A 56 -0.56 -2.19 4.86
CA ASN A 56 0.40 -2.37 5.93
C ASN A 56 1.68 -2.97 5.33
N SER A 57 2.58 -2.10 4.88
CA SER A 57 3.80 -2.49 4.18
C SER A 57 4.77 -3.32 5.04
N VAL A 58 4.71 -3.24 6.37
CA VAL A 58 5.52 -4.08 7.28
C VAL A 58 5.16 -5.57 7.16
N THR A 59 3.97 -5.86 6.64
CA THR A 59 3.48 -7.23 6.40
C THR A 59 3.79 -7.75 5.00
N LEU A 60 4.59 -7.02 4.21
CA LEU A 60 4.97 -7.38 2.83
C LEU A 60 6.42 -7.87 2.72
N GLU A 61 6.87 -8.63 3.72
CA GLU A 61 8.25 -9.16 3.79
C GLU A 61 8.56 -10.18 2.68
N GLY A 62 7.55 -10.95 2.26
CA GLY A 62 7.70 -12.03 1.27
C GLY A 62 8.28 -13.33 1.83
N ASP A 63 8.41 -13.48 3.15
CA ASP A 63 8.96 -14.67 3.80
C ASP A 63 7.93 -15.80 4.00
N GLY A 64 6.67 -15.57 3.60
CA GLY A 64 5.59 -16.55 3.69
C GLY A 64 5.08 -16.81 5.11
N CYS A 65 5.40 -15.95 6.09
CA CYS A 65 4.85 -16.07 7.44
C CYS A 65 3.32 -15.89 7.44
N SER A 66 2.65 -16.35 8.49
CA SER A 66 1.17 -16.34 8.57
C SER A 66 0.56 -14.93 8.49
N ILE A 67 1.27 -13.91 8.99
CA ILE A 67 0.83 -12.52 8.91
C ILE A 67 0.94 -12.01 7.47
N CYS A 68 2.08 -12.24 6.81
CA CYS A 68 2.29 -11.88 5.40
C CYS A 68 1.23 -12.51 4.50
N LYS A 69 0.98 -13.82 4.64
CA LYS A 69 -0.07 -14.52 3.89
C LYS A 69 -1.46 -13.93 4.09
N SER A 70 -1.77 -13.52 5.31
CA SER A 70 -3.06 -12.86 5.61
C SER A 70 -3.17 -11.50 4.93
N ALA A 71 -2.05 -10.76 4.85
CA ALA A 71 -2.01 -9.47 4.19
C ALA A 71 -2.10 -9.59 2.67
N GLU A 72 -1.36 -10.51 2.06
CA GLU A 72 -1.47 -10.81 0.63
C GLU A 72 -2.90 -11.23 0.26
N ALA A 73 -3.54 -12.10 1.06
CA ALA A 73 -4.93 -12.50 0.85
C ALA A 73 -5.91 -11.31 0.94
N ALA A 74 -5.73 -10.42 1.91
CA ALA A 74 -6.56 -9.22 2.05
C ALA A 74 -6.42 -8.27 0.85
N LEU A 75 -5.19 -8.03 0.38
CA LEU A 75 -4.94 -7.20 -0.80
C LEU A 75 -5.51 -7.82 -2.07
N HIS A 76 -5.42 -9.15 -2.20
CA HIS A 76 -6.04 -9.87 -3.30
C HIS A 76 -7.57 -9.76 -3.27
N GLU A 77 -8.22 -9.87 -2.10
CA GLU A 77 -9.67 -9.65 -1.98
C GLU A 77 -10.07 -8.22 -2.40
N LEU A 78 -9.33 -7.21 -1.94
CA LEU A 78 -9.59 -5.82 -2.32
C LEU A 78 -9.44 -5.59 -3.83
N SER A 79 -8.46 -6.21 -4.48
CA SER A 79 -8.29 -6.07 -5.92
C SER A 79 -9.44 -6.68 -6.72
N LEU A 80 -10.00 -7.81 -6.26
CA LEU A 80 -11.22 -8.38 -6.85
C LEU A 80 -12.39 -7.41 -6.74
N ILE A 81 -12.63 -6.85 -5.55
CA ILE A 81 -13.70 -5.87 -5.31
C ILE A 81 -13.54 -4.64 -6.22
N LEU A 82 -12.34 -4.07 -6.27
CA LEU A 82 -12.06 -2.88 -7.09
C LEU A 82 -12.20 -3.18 -8.59
N ASN A 83 -11.74 -4.35 -9.05
CA ASN A 83 -11.92 -4.78 -10.43
C ASN A 83 -13.40 -4.96 -10.78
N CYS A 84 -14.20 -5.53 -9.87
CA CYS A 84 -15.65 -5.64 -10.04
C CYS A 84 -16.30 -4.25 -10.14
N SER A 85 -15.93 -3.29 -9.28
CA SER A 85 -16.52 -1.94 -9.28
C SER A 85 -16.28 -1.18 -10.59
N ARG A 86 -15.12 -1.41 -11.23
CA ARG A 86 -14.70 -0.71 -12.46
C ARG A 86 -15.21 -1.38 -13.74
N LYS A 87 -15.68 -2.63 -13.66
CA LYS A 87 -16.26 -3.35 -14.79
C LYS A 87 -17.77 -3.13 -14.82
N HIS A 88 -18.28 -2.52 -15.90
CA HIS A 88 -19.72 -2.50 -16.16
C HIS A 88 -20.21 -3.94 -16.48
N ASN A 89 -20.93 -4.57 -15.54
CA ASN A 89 -21.56 -5.89 -15.60
C ASN A 89 -20.64 -7.13 -15.57
N PRO A 90 -20.34 -7.70 -14.38
CA PRO A 90 -19.88 -9.08 -14.30
C PRO A 90 -21.07 -10.03 -14.51
N LYS A 91 -21.17 -10.65 -15.69
CA LYS A 91 -22.03 -11.83 -15.87
C LYS A 91 -21.59 -12.91 -14.87
N GLY A 92 -22.45 -13.24 -13.91
CA GLY A 92 -22.16 -14.22 -12.84
C GLY A 92 -21.40 -13.62 -11.66
N ALA A 93 -22.07 -12.78 -10.85
CA ALA A 93 -21.43 -12.09 -9.73
C ALA A 93 -20.91 -13.05 -8.66
N THR A 94 -19.59 -13.10 -8.49
CA THR A 94 -18.94 -13.74 -7.35
C THR A 94 -19.30 -13.01 -6.04
N THR A 95 -19.08 -13.65 -4.89
CA THR A 95 -19.37 -13.05 -3.57
C THR A 95 -18.63 -11.71 -3.38
N GLU A 96 -17.42 -11.57 -3.94
CA GLU A 96 -16.59 -10.37 -3.89
C GLU A 96 -17.22 -9.23 -4.72
N CYS A 97 -17.75 -9.54 -5.92
CA CYS A 97 -18.45 -8.53 -6.71
C CYS A 97 -19.75 -8.04 -6.05
N LYS A 98 -20.39 -8.84 -5.18
CA LYS A 98 -21.52 -8.35 -4.37
C LYS A 98 -21.08 -7.25 -3.38
N LYS A 99 -19.88 -7.37 -2.82
CA LYS A 99 -19.30 -6.33 -1.94
C LYS A 99 -18.92 -5.06 -2.70
N ALA A 100 -18.74 -5.15 -4.02
CA ALA A 100 -18.39 -4.02 -4.88
C ALA A 100 -19.56 -3.08 -5.21
N ALA A 101 -20.80 -3.43 -4.87
CA ALA A 101 -22.00 -2.67 -5.24
C ALA A 101 -21.97 -1.20 -4.77
N ASN A 102 -21.29 -0.91 -3.65
CA ASN A 102 -21.18 0.44 -3.07
C ASN A 102 -19.78 1.06 -3.26
N VAL A 103 -18.92 0.45 -4.08
CA VAL A 103 -17.56 0.95 -4.33
C VAL A 103 -17.58 1.80 -5.61
N PRO A 104 -17.10 3.06 -5.56
CA PRO A 104 -16.97 3.90 -6.75
C PRO A 104 -16.15 3.24 -7.85
N PRO A 105 -16.50 3.43 -9.14
CA PRO A 105 -15.74 2.89 -10.27
C PRO A 105 -14.46 3.70 -10.59
N SER A 106 -13.69 4.09 -9.57
CA SER A 106 -12.45 4.87 -9.71
C SER A 106 -11.20 4.04 -9.48
N ALA A 107 -10.09 4.42 -10.13
CA ALA A 107 -8.78 3.88 -9.83
C ALA A 107 -8.40 4.23 -8.38
N PRO A 108 -7.92 3.27 -7.56
CA PRO A 108 -7.61 3.57 -6.18
C PRO A 108 -6.27 4.29 -6.03
N ILE A 109 -6.16 5.05 -4.96
CA ILE A 109 -4.91 5.61 -4.45
C ILE A 109 -4.38 4.66 -3.38
N PHE A 110 -3.16 4.18 -3.55
CA PHE A 110 -2.50 3.35 -2.55
C PHE A 110 -1.77 4.22 -1.52
N LEU A 111 -1.93 3.86 -0.24
CA LEU A 111 -1.28 4.52 0.88
C LEU A 111 -0.55 3.48 1.72
N GLN A 112 0.76 3.66 1.89
CA GLN A 112 1.63 2.75 2.63
C GLN A 112 2.82 3.47 3.25
N HIS A 113 3.47 2.84 4.24
CA HIS A 113 4.55 3.45 5.01
C HIS A 113 5.92 3.25 4.35
N TYR A 114 6.25 2.01 3.97
CA TYR A 114 7.48 1.75 3.23
C TYR A 114 7.30 2.13 1.76
N PRO A 115 8.24 2.83 1.14
CA PRO A 115 8.22 3.06 -0.29
C PRO A 115 8.37 1.72 -1.04
N LEU A 116 7.91 1.73 -2.30
CA LEU A 116 8.20 0.65 -3.23
C LEU A 116 9.73 0.58 -3.49
N TYR A 117 10.19 -0.55 -4.03
CA TYR A 117 11.59 -0.82 -4.32
C TYR A 117 12.22 0.21 -5.26
N ARG A 118 13.28 0.85 -4.78
CA ARG A 118 14.23 1.61 -5.60
C ARG A 118 15.62 1.41 -5.04
N ARG A 119 16.64 1.56 -5.88
CA ARG A 119 18.02 1.29 -5.47
C ARG A 119 18.55 2.31 -4.46
N SER A 120 18.22 3.58 -4.66
CA SER A 120 18.72 4.71 -3.88
C SER A 120 17.90 5.98 -4.17
N ASP A 121 18.25 7.09 -3.55
CA ASP A 121 17.72 8.44 -3.79
C ASP A 121 18.38 9.17 -4.98
N SER A 122 19.18 8.47 -5.78
CA SER A 122 20.01 9.04 -6.85
C SER A 122 19.21 9.79 -7.91
N ASP A 123 18.02 9.31 -8.21
CA ASP A 123 17.14 9.87 -9.24
C ASP A 123 16.22 10.97 -8.68
N CYS A 124 16.32 11.25 -7.38
CA CYS A 124 15.49 12.24 -6.71
C CYS A 124 15.99 13.66 -6.95
N SER A 125 15.05 14.53 -7.28
CA SER A 125 15.26 15.97 -7.44
C SER A 125 14.13 16.72 -6.75
N GLY A 126 14.39 17.95 -6.32
CA GLY A 126 13.47 18.74 -5.52
C GLY A 126 14.13 19.35 -4.29
N GLU A 127 13.39 20.24 -3.63
CA GLU A 127 13.83 20.96 -2.43
C GLU A 127 14.09 20.00 -1.25
N ASP A 128 13.24 19.00 -1.09
CA ASP A 128 13.32 18.02 0.01
C ASP A 128 14.21 16.81 -0.30
N SER A 129 14.91 16.80 -1.44
CA SER A 129 15.77 15.67 -1.77
C SER A 129 17.05 15.65 -0.92
N ALA A 130 17.50 14.45 -0.55
CA ALA A 130 18.73 14.23 0.22
C ALA A 130 19.99 14.86 -0.43
N THR A 131 21.09 15.01 0.34
CA THR A 131 22.32 15.57 -0.22
C THR A 131 22.90 14.65 -1.32
N PRO A 132 23.74 15.15 -2.25
CA PRO A 132 24.35 14.31 -3.28
C PRO A 132 25.09 13.09 -2.73
N GLU A 133 25.69 13.20 -1.54
CA GLU A 133 26.38 12.10 -0.86
C GLU A 133 25.40 11.04 -0.35
N GLU A 134 24.27 11.47 0.23
CA GLU A 134 23.25 10.59 0.78
C GLU A 134 22.41 9.92 -0.31
N LYS A 135 22.15 10.65 -1.41
CA LYS A 135 21.34 10.17 -2.54
C LYS A 135 21.86 8.88 -3.17
N ASN A 136 23.18 8.68 -3.13
CA ASN A 136 23.82 7.52 -3.73
C ASN A 136 23.95 6.32 -2.78
N ILE A 137 23.51 6.45 -1.52
CA ILE A 137 23.53 5.35 -0.55
C ILE A 137 22.49 4.31 -0.99
N PRO A 138 22.89 3.05 -1.23
CA PRO A 138 21.96 2.00 -1.61
C PRO A 138 20.99 1.67 -0.47
N PHE A 139 19.71 1.59 -0.78
CA PHE A 139 18.70 1.13 0.15
C PHE A 139 18.80 -0.36 0.40
N LYS A 140 18.55 -0.74 1.65
CA LYS A 140 18.36 -2.11 2.07
C LYS A 140 16.89 -2.50 1.92
N GLU A 141 16.63 -3.45 1.03
CA GLU A 141 15.32 -4.10 0.90
C GLU A 141 14.83 -4.62 2.26
N LYS A 142 13.50 -4.54 2.47
CA LYS A 142 12.80 -4.99 3.69
C LYS A 142 13.15 -4.16 4.94
N TYR A 143 13.90 -3.08 4.77
CA TYR A 143 14.27 -2.18 5.85
C TYR A 143 14.00 -0.71 5.47
N ASP A 144 14.65 -0.23 4.40
CA ASP A 144 14.46 1.13 3.89
C ASP A 144 13.31 1.20 2.86
N VAL A 145 13.17 0.13 2.07
CA VAL A 145 12.21 0.00 0.97
C VAL A 145 11.59 -1.40 0.98
N LEU A 146 10.43 -1.58 0.34
CA LEU A 146 9.92 -2.93 0.06
C LEU A 146 10.88 -3.71 -0.84
N SER A 147 10.83 -5.04 -0.77
CA SER A 147 11.60 -5.87 -1.69
C SER A 147 11.18 -5.65 -3.13
N GLN A 148 12.07 -5.93 -4.08
CA GLN A 148 11.76 -5.86 -5.50
C GLN A 148 10.57 -6.78 -5.85
N GLU A 149 10.53 -7.98 -5.27
CA GLU A 149 9.43 -8.93 -5.46
C GLU A 149 8.09 -8.37 -4.93
N ALA A 150 8.07 -7.86 -3.70
CA ALA A 150 6.86 -7.29 -3.10
C ALA A 150 6.37 -6.08 -3.91
N SER A 151 7.29 -5.25 -4.37
CA SER A 151 6.99 -4.09 -5.19
C SER A 151 6.42 -4.48 -6.55
N GLN A 152 6.98 -5.52 -7.19
CA GLN A 152 6.44 -6.02 -8.45
C GLN A 152 5.03 -6.61 -8.29
N LYS A 153 4.77 -7.35 -7.22
CA LYS A 153 3.41 -7.83 -6.90
C LYS A 153 2.44 -6.66 -6.76
N PHE A 154 2.88 -5.56 -6.14
CA PHE A 154 2.08 -4.36 -5.95
C PHE A 154 1.82 -3.61 -7.27
N VAL A 155 2.85 -3.45 -8.10
CA VAL A 155 2.72 -2.83 -9.43
C VAL A 155 1.79 -3.64 -10.31
N ASN A 156 1.91 -4.97 -10.32
CA ASN A 156 0.99 -5.86 -11.04
C ASN A 156 -0.45 -5.67 -10.57
N LEU A 157 -0.67 -5.51 -9.26
CA LEU A 157 -1.99 -5.20 -8.71
C LEU A 157 -2.53 -3.89 -9.28
N GLY A 158 -1.69 -2.85 -9.32
CA GLY A 158 -2.09 -1.56 -9.86
C GLY A 158 -2.33 -1.57 -11.37
N GLN A 159 -1.57 -2.35 -12.13
CA GLN A 159 -1.79 -2.55 -13.57
C GLN A 159 -3.15 -3.22 -13.84
N ILE A 160 -3.50 -4.26 -13.08
CA ILE A 160 -4.83 -4.90 -13.14
C ILE A 160 -5.94 -3.88 -12.84
N LEU A 161 -5.65 -2.90 -11.99
CA LEU A 161 -6.54 -1.83 -11.60
C LEU A 161 -6.39 -0.56 -12.48
N ASN A 162 -5.75 -0.65 -13.65
CA ASN A 162 -5.34 0.49 -14.51
C ASN A 162 -4.98 1.75 -13.73
N ILE A 163 -4.18 1.60 -12.69
CA ILE A 163 -3.62 2.72 -11.93
C ILE A 163 -2.35 3.11 -12.67
N GLY A 164 -2.31 4.37 -13.13
CA GLY A 164 -1.05 4.97 -13.53
C GLY A 164 -0.24 5.20 -12.26
N PHE A 165 0.73 4.33 -11.98
CA PHE A 165 1.88 4.78 -11.19
C PHE A 165 2.54 5.86 -12.04
N GLY A 166 2.74 7.08 -11.52
CA GLY A 166 3.36 8.16 -12.29
C GLY A 166 4.74 7.72 -12.76
N GLY A 167 4.83 7.22 -13.99
CA GLY A 167 5.98 6.45 -14.44
C GLY A 167 5.65 5.36 -15.49
N SER A 168 6.48 5.24 -16.53
CA SER A 168 6.31 4.24 -17.59
C SER A 168 6.30 2.79 -17.04
N PRO A 169 5.72 1.81 -17.76
CA PRO A 169 5.74 0.39 -17.37
C PRO A 169 7.14 -0.24 -17.19
N ALA A 170 8.20 0.50 -17.52
CA ALA A 170 9.60 0.11 -17.40
C ALA A 170 10.25 0.45 -16.03
N MET A 171 9.53 1.09 -15.10
CA MET A 171 10.10 1.64 -13.86
C MET A 171 10.28 0.62 -12.70
N LEU A 172 10.88 -0.54 -13.00
CA LEU A 172 11.72 -1.21 -11.99
C LEU A 172 13.17 -0.68 -12.04
N ASP A 173 13.45 0.31 -12.90
CA ASP A 173 14.78 0.86 -13.15
C ASP A 173 15.20 2.03 -12.25
N GLY A 174 14.40 2.42 -11.25
CA GLY A 174 14.78 3.43 -10.24
C GLY A 174 13.94 4.70 -10.23
N SER A 175 13.12 4.93 -11.25
CA SER A 175 12.37 6.18 -11.45
C SER A 175 11.00 6.24 -10.74
N MET A 176 10.87 5.64 -9.56
CA MET A 176 9.67 5.79 -8.73
C MET A 176 9.68 7.12 -7.96
N SER A 177 8.49 7.72 -7.80
CA SER A 177 8.31 9.00 -7.11
C SER A 177 9.12 9.07 -5.82
N CYS A 178 10.02 10.04 -5.77
CA CYS A 178 10.69 10.45 -4.55
C CYS A 178 9.64 11.08 -3.63
N ALA A 179 9.68 10.70 -2.36
CA ALA A 179 8.81 11.27 -1.34
C ALA A 179 9.31 12.64 -0.91
#